data_AF-A0A5P2HCC0-F1
#
_entry.id   AF-A0A5P2HCC0-F1
#
_cell.length_a   1.000
_cell.length_b   1.000
_cell.length_c   1.000
_cell.angle_alpha   90.00
_cell.angle_beta   90.00
_cell.angle_gamma   90.00
#
_symmetry.space_group_name_H-M   'P 1'
#
loop_
_entity.id
_entity.type
_entity.pdbx_description
1 polymer ?
#
loop_
_entity_poly.entity_id
_entity_poly.type
_entity_poly.pdbx_seq_one_letter_code
_entity_poly.pdbx_strand_id
1 'polypeptide(L)'
;MLQVTLKLSGHVTVNRLSITIPMPPMATSSSLGSLAGLNLDTLMANIQRQQSGRLGNLAQQEQSYTAKLSGYGKVINALSSLKTAAGGLGKTGLFDPVGNDPATARPDAGKIKSAVKAFVASYNAAQKVVSDLGAYDKDAKAGAALFGDKALSDVQSQLRKAFDNIPGGSLADMGLSFDKDGALQLDEARLDGAIQSNPKGVKQFFVGDDGTSGLSGRMSALTTTLTGKNSPLTQASDKASDMLALLGRNQDEEADRVTALMASYRAQFQRLSLLYNDMGVASAFMSDQLAVLKG
;
A
#
# COMPACT_ATOMS: atom_id res chain seq x y z
N MET A 1 -7.51 18.59 26.47
CA MET A 1 -8.33 17.51 25.88
C MET A 1 -8.72 17.94 24.48
N LEU A 2 -8.25 17.26 23.44
CA LEU A 2 -8.80 17.42 22.09
C LEU A 2 -8.87 16.03 21.45
N GLN A 3 -10.10 15.56 21.27
CA GLN A 3 -10.43 14.27 20.65
C GLN A 3 -10.11 14.33 19.15
N VAL A 4 -9.46 13.28 18.64
CA VAL A 4 -9.40 13.00 17.20
C VAL A 4 -10.46 11.95 16.90
N THR A 5 -11.59 12.39 16.35
CA THR A 5 -12.68 11.52 15.89
C THR A 5 -12.34 10.96 14.52
N LEU A 6 -12.05 9.65 14.43
CA LEU A 6 -11.91 8.92 13.17
C LEU A 6 -13.32 8.69 12.56
N LYS A 7 -13.68 9.44 11.52
CA LYS A 7 -14.80 9.10 10.64
C LYS A 7 -14.27 8.26 9.48
N LEU A 8 -14.56 6.95 9.50
CA LEU A 8 -14.42 6.11 8.32
C LEU A 8 -15.53 6.49 7.31
N SER A 9 -15.15 7.11 6.21
CA SER A 9 -15.93 7.09 4.97
C SER A 9 -14.99 7.21 3.78
N GLY A 10 -15.35 6.48 2.73
CA GLY A 10 -14.50 6.10 1.61
C GLY A 10 -13.77 7.26 0.91
N HIS A 11 -12.74 6.85 0.17
CA HIS A 11 -11.68 7.62 -0.49
C HIS A 11 -10.44 7.81 0.39
N VAL A 12 -9.46 6.93 0.17
CA VAL A 12 -8.08 7.11 0.65
C VAL A 12 -7.44 8.18 -0.24
N THR A 13 -7.76 9.45 0.04
CA THR A 13 -6.90 10.56 -0.36
C THR A 13 -5.74 10.58 0.62
N VAL A 14 -4.52 10.50 0.12
CA VAL A 14 -3.29 10.59 0.91
C VAL A 14 -3.22 12.01 1.48
N ASN A 15 -3.86 12.24 2.63
CA ASN A 15 -3.62 13.44 3.40
C ASN A 15 -2.24 13.27 4.03
N ARG A 16 -1.30 14.18 3.73
CA ARG A 16 0.00 14.20 4.40
C ARG A 16 -0.26 14.29 5.90
N LEU A 17 -0.12 13.16 6.63
CA LEU A 17 -0.04 13.17 8.08
C LEU A 17 1.24 13.92 8.44
N SER A 18 1.11 15.24 8.54
CA SER A 18 2.07 16.11 9.17
C SER A 18 1.80 15.93 10.65
N ILE A 19 2.35 14.87 11.25
CA ILE A 19 2.31 14.71 12.71
C ILE A 19 3.21 15.80 13.27
N THR A 20 2.60 16.94 13.59
CA THR A 20 3.21 17.94 14.45
C THR A 20 3.18 17.36 15.85
N ILE A 21 4.29 16.76 16.27
CA ILE A 21 4.48 16.38 17.67
C ILE A 21 4.43 17.69 18.46
N PRO A 22 3.47 17.89 19.40
CA PRO A 22 3.52 19.03 20.28
C PRO A 22 4.74 18.87 21.18
N MET A 23 5.84 19.50 20.78
CA MET A 23 7.00 19.65 21.66
C MET A 23 6.55 20.54 22.83
N PRO A 24 6.68 20.10 24.09
CA PRO A 24 6.55 21.04 25.20
C PRO A 24 7.58 22.16 24.96
N PRO A 25 7.22 23.44 25.17
CA PRO A 25 8.16 24.53 24.98
C PRO A 25 9.45 24.21 25.75
N MET A 26 10.60 24.42 25.09
CA MET A 26 11.88 24.42 25.79
C MET A 26 11.74 25.46 26.91
N ALA A 27 11.54 24.99 28.13
CA ALA A 27 11.69 25.85 29.29
C ALA A 27 13.15 26.30 29.24
N THR A 28 13.38 27.55 28.84
CA THR A 28 14.66 28.21 28.98
C THR A 28 14.98 28.16 30.46
N SER A 29 15.78 27.18 30.90
CA SER A 29 16.26 27.14 32.27
C SER A 29 17.26 28.27 32.40
N SER A 30 16.74 29.43 32.80
CA SER A 30 17.52 30.61 33.09
C SER A 30 18.65 30.26 34.07
N SER A 31 19.88 30.40 33.59
CA SER A 31 21.12 30.74 34.30
C SER A 31 21.58 29.97 35.54
N LEU A 32 20.96 28.87 35.97
CA LEU A 32 21.39 28.14 37.19
C LEU A 32 22.22 26.87 36.91
N GLY A 33 22.45 26.51 35.64
CA GLY A 33 23.04 25.22 35.23
C GLY A 33 24.51 25.21 34.79
N SER A 34 25.24 26.32 34.85
CA SER A 34 26.63 26.39 34.33
C SER A 34 27.73 26.06 35.35
N LEU A 35 27.40 25.79 36.61
CA LEU A 35 28.40 25.68 37.69
C LEU A 35 28.89 24.25 37.98
N ALA A 36 28.25 23.23 37.43
CA ALA A 36 28.74 21.86 37.43
C ALA A 36 28.96 21.46 35.98
N GLY A 37 30.15 21.01 35.59
CA GLY A 37 30.55 20.70 34.20
C GLY A 37 29.76 19.60 33.47
N LEU A 38 28.51 19.34 33.85
CA LEU A 38 27.53 18.50 33.17
C LEU A 38 26.49 19.41 32.51
N ASN A 39 26.73 19.70 31.24
CA ASN A 39 25.88 20.57 30.44
C ASN A 39 24.57 19.82 30.11
N LEU A 40 23.53 20.01 30.94
CA LEU A 40 22.21 19.38 30.78
C LEU A 40 21.66 19.58 29.36
N ASP A 41 21.89 20.74 28.79
CA ASP A 41 21.51 21.07 27.42
C ASP A 41 22.20 20.17 26.39
N THR A 42 23.46 19.80 26.62
CA THR A 42 24.20 18.89 25.72
C THR A 42 23.72 17.44 25.86
N LEU A 43 23.40 16.99 27.08
CA LEU A 43 22.83 15.66 27.30
C LEU A 43 21.42 15.54 26.73
N MET A 44 20.57 16.55 26.94
CA MET A 44 19.22 16.57 26.39
C MET A 44 19.25 16.66 24.86
N ALA A 45 20.12 17.48 24.29
CA ALA A 45 20.30 17.54 22.83
C ALA A 45 20.81 16.21 22.24
N ASN A 46 21.66 15.47 22.96
CA ASN A 46 22.12 14.14 22.52
C ASN A 46 21.00 13.09 22.59
N ILE A 47 20.20 13.06 23.66
CA ILE A 47 19.04 12.17 23.80
C ILE A 47 18.01 12.46 22.71
N GLN A 48 17.73 13.75 22.48
CA GLN A 48 16.83 14.18 21.41
C GLN A 48 17.32 13.76 20.03
N ARG A 49 18.60 13.99 19.69
CA ARG A 49 19.15 13.58 18.38
C ARG A 49 19.06 12.07 18.15
N GLN A 50 19.37 11.26 19.17
CA GLN A 50 19.27 9.80 19.04
C GLN A 50 17.82 9.32 18.90
N GLN A 51 16.88 9.93 19.62
CA GLN A 51 15.47 9.57 19.55
C GLN A 51 14.81 10.04 18.24
N SER A 52 15.15 11.23 17.74
CA SER A 52 14.68 11.73 16.44
C SER A 52 15.12 10.83 15.27
N GLY A 53 16.33 10.28 15.31
CA GLY A 53 16.79 9.32 14.30
C GLY A 53 16.00 8.01 14.30
N ARG A 54 15.72 7.45 15.49
CA ARG A 54 14.91 6.22 15.63
C ARG A 54 13.47 6.43 15.18
N LEU A 55 12.84 7.52 15.60
CA LEU A 55 11.49 7.90 15.17
C LEU A 55 11.42 8.18 13.66
N GLY A 56 12.45 8.80 13.10
CA GLY A 56 12.57 9.01 11.65
C GLY A 56 12.59 7.71 10.86
N ASN A 57 13.35 6.70 11.33
CA ASN A 57 13.37 5.38 10.70
C ASN A 57 12.01 4.66 10.79
N LEU A 58 11.33 4.75 11.94
CA LEU A 58 9.97 4.18 12.10
C LEU A 58 8.97 4.87 11.18
N ALA A 59 9.02 6.20 11.06
CA ALA A 59 8.18 6.96 10.14
C ALA A 59 8.43 6.61 8.67
N GLN A 60 9.69 6.37 8.28
CA GLN A 60 10.00 5.89 6.92
C GLN A 60 9.47 4.49 6.67
N GLN A 61 9.54 3.59 7.67
CA GLN A 61 8.94 2.26 7.55
C GLN A 61 7.42 2.32 7.42
N GLU A 62 6.76 3.18 8.22
CA GLU A 62 5.32 3.41 8.16
C GLU A 62 4.88 3.90 6.77
N GLN A 63 5.62 4.85 6.19
CA GLN A 63 5.38 5.31 4.81
C GLN A 63 5.53 4.18 3.79
N SER A 64 6.54 3.32 3.96
CA SER A 64 6.75 2.17 3.07
C SER A 64 5.58 1.18 3.15
N TYR A 65 5.14 0.80 4.36
CA TYR A 65 4.02 -0.13 4.53
C TYR A 65 2.67 0.46 4.11
N THR A 66 2.49 1.78 4.30
CA THR A 66 1.31 2.50 3.77
C THR A 66 1.27 2.45 2.24
N ALA A 67 2.41 2.69 1.59
CA ALA A 67 2.52 2.59 0.13
C ALA A 67 2.26 1.17 -0.37
N LYS A 68 2.78 0.15 0.33
CA LYS A 68 2.50 -1.27 0.03
C LYS A 68 1.01 -1.59 0.14
N LEU A 69 0.37 -1.20 1.23
CA LEU A 69 -1.05 -1.43 1.46
C LEU A 69 -1.91 -0.76 0.37
N SER A 70 -1.60 0.49 0.03
CA SER A 70 -2.25 1.19 -1.09
C SER A 70 -2.02 0.46 -2.43
N GLY A 71 -0.80 -0.03 -2.65
CA GLY A 71 -0.44 -0.83 -3.82
C GLY A 71 -1.30 -2.09 -3.94
N TYR A 72 -1.39 -2.90 -2.88
CA TYR A 72 -2.24 -4.10 -2.88
C TYR A 72 -3.71 -3.77 -3.12
N GLY A 73 -4.23 -2.71 -2.49
CA GLY A 73 -5.61 -2.24 -2.73
C GLY A 73 -5.86 -1.88 -4.20
N LYS A 74 -4.90 -1.21 -4.87
CA LYS A 74 -4.99 -0.91 -6.30
C LYS A 74 -5.02 -2.18 -7.16
N VAL A 75 -4.16 -3.16 -6.86
CA VAL A 75 -4.13 -4.44 -7.58
C VAL A 75 -5.46 -5.19 -7.40
N ILE A 76 -5.97 -5.29 -6.17
CA ILE A 76 -7.25 -5.96 -5.88
C ILE A 76 -8.41 -5.29 -6.63
N ASN A 77 -8.45 -3.96 -6.65
CA ASN A 77 -9.49 -3.22 -7.37
C ASN A 77 -9.39 -3.42 -8.89
N ALA A 78 -8.18 -3.43 -9.44
CA ALA A 78 -7.97 -3.67 -10.86
C ALA A 78 -8.35 -5.11 -11.26
N LEU A 79 -7.99 -6.11 -10.45
CA LEU A 79 -8.42 -7.50 -10.65
C LEU A 79 -9.93 -7.67 -10.52
N SER A 80 -10.57 -6.94 -9.60
CA SER A 80 -12.03 -6.95 -9.46
C SER A 80 -12.72 -6.33 -10.68
N SER A 81 -12.15 -5.27 -11.24
CA SER A 81 -12.65 -4.65 -12.47
C SER A 81 -12.49 -5.60 -13.67
N LEU A 82 -11.34 -6.28 -13.76
CA LEU A 82 -11.09 -7.32 -14.76
C LEU A 82 -12.06 -8.50 -14.62
N LYS A 83 -12.37 -8.93 -13.39
CA LYS A 83 -13.39 -9.95 -13.12
C LYS A 83 -14.75 -9.55 -13.66
N THR A 84 -15.17 -8.30 -13.42
CA THR A 84 -16.44 -7.78 -13.93
C THR A 84 -16.47 -7.76 -15.46
N ALA A 85 -15.39 -7.29 -16.10
CA ALA A 85 -15.31 -7.27 -17.56
C ALA A 85 -15.29 -8.69 -18.16
N ALA A 86 -14.59 -9.64 -17.52
CA ALA A 86 -14.63 -11.06 -17.88
C ALA A 86 -16.04 -11.65 -17.73
N GLY A 87 -16.75 -11.33 -16.65
CA GLY A 87 -18.15 -11.70 -16.47
C GLY A 87 -19.07 -11.12 -17.56
N GLY A 88 -18.75 -9.92 -18.06
CA GLY A 88 -19.43 -9.32 -19.21
C GLY A 88 -19.32 -10.15 -20.48
N LEU A 89 -18.15 -10.75 -20.74
CA LEU A 89 -17.95 -11.71 -21.84
C LEU A 89 -18.73 -13.01 -21.62
N GLY A 90 -18.84 -13.48 -20.38
CA GLY A 90 -19.58 -14.70 -20.03
C GLY A 90 -21.10 -14.52 -19.96
N LYS A 91 -21.64 -13.34 -20.30
CA LYS A 91 -23.05 -13.04 -20.09
C LYS A 91 -23.95 -13.91 -20.97
N THR A 92 -24.92 -14.58 -20.35
CA THR A 92 -25.96 -15.35 -21.05
C THR A 92 -26.64 -14.49 -22.12
N GLY A 93 -26.82 -15.05 -23.32
CA GLY A 93 -27.42 -14.33 -24.44
C GLY A 93 -26.46 -13.51 -25.30
N LEU A 94 -25.22 -13.25 -24.85
CA LEU A 94 -24.28 -12.41 -25.61
C LEU A 94 -23.92 -13.02 -26.98
N PHE A 95 -23.76 -14.35 -27.03
CA PHE A 95 -23.38 -15.10 -28.23
C PHE A 95 -24.54 -15.86 -28.85
N ASP A 96 -25.77 -15.62 -28.40
CA ASP A 96 -26.92 -16.29 -28.96
C ASP A 96 -27.32 -15.60 -30.28
N PRO A 97 -27.77 -16.37 -31.30
CA PRO A 97 -28.15 -15.80 -32.57
C PRO A 97 -29.33 -14.83 -32.40
N VAL A 98 -29.25 -13.67 -33.05
CA VAL A 98 -30.38 -12.74 -33.21
C VAL A 98 -30.92 -12.81 -34.63
N GLY A 99 -32.25 -12.77 -34.75
CA GLY A 99 -32.98 -12.90 -36.02
C GLY A 99 -33.95 -14.08 -36.04
N ASN A 100 -34.98 -14.00 -36.88
CA ASN A 100 -36.03 -15.01 -36.97
C ASN A 100 -35.73 -16.11 -37.99
N ASP A 101 -34.80 -15.87 -38.92
CA ASP A 101 -34.43 -16.82 -39.96
C ASP A 101 -33.18 -17.62 -39.51
N PRO A 102 -33.29 -18.95 -39.31
CA PRO A 102 -32.17 -19.79 -38.91
C PRO A 102 -30.98 -19.76 -39.87
N ALA A 103 -31.19 -19.45 -41.16
CA ALA A 103 -30.13 -19.41 -42.16
C ALA A 103 -29.22 -18.19 -41.99
N THR A 104 -29.78 -17.06 -41.53
CA THR A 104 -29.08 -15.77 -41.41
C THR A 104 -28.85 -15.34 -39.96
N ALA A 105 -29.49 -15.98 -38.98
CA ALA A 105 -29.33 -15.66 -37.58
C ALA A 105 -27.87 -15.78 -37.14
N ARG A 106 -27.34 -14.69 -36.56
CA ARG A 106 -25.97 -14.56 -36.09
C ARG A 106 -25.95 -13.80 -34.77
N PRO A 107 -24.92 -13.98 -33.94
CA PRO A 107 -24.76 -13.16 -32.74
C PRO A 107 -24.62 -11.66 -33.08
N ASP A 108 -24.99 -10.81 -32.14
CA ASP A 108 -24.85 -9.35 -32.27
C ASP A 108 -23.36 -8.96 -32.18
N ALA A 109 -22.73 -8.79 -33.35
CA ALA A 109 -21.30 -8.47 -33.45
C ALA A 109 -20.95 -7.15 -32.73
N GLY A 110 -21.86 -6.17 -32.70
CA GLY A 110 -21.66 -4.90 -32.00
C GLY A 110 -21.55 -5.08 -30.49
N LYS A 111 -22.43 -5.91 -29.91
CA LYS A 111 -22.38 -6.25 -28.47
C LYS A 111 -21.14 -7.05 -28.11
N ILE A 112 -20.78 -8.05 -28.93
CA ILE A 112 -19.57 -8.85 -28.70
C ILE A 112 -18.33 -7.96 -28.74
N LYS A 113 -18.16 -7.13 -29.79
CA LYS A 113 -17.04 -6.19 -29.88
C LYS A 113 -16.96 -5.26 -28.67
N SER A 114 -18.10 -4.73 -28.22
CA SER A 114 -18.14 -3.85 -27.06
C SER A 114 -17.69 -4.57 -25.78
N ALA A 115 -18.13 -5.81 -25.58
CA ALA A 115 -17.71 -6.63 -24.44
C ALA A 115 -16.20 -6.97 -24.49
N VAL A 116 -15.68 -7.33 -25.67
CA VAL A 116 -14.25 -7.62 -25.86
C VAL A 116 -13.40 -6.37 -25.63
N LYS A 117 -13.82 -5.20 -26.14
CA LYS A 117 -13.15 -3.91 -25.86
C LYS A 117 -13.09 -3.60 -24.37
N ALA A 118 -14.21 -3.76 -23.67
CA ALA A 118 -14.27 -3.51 -22.23
C ALA A 118 -13.34 -4.45 -21.43
N PHE A 119 -13.26 -5.72 -21.86
CA PHE A 119 -12.33 -6.68 -21.31
C PHE A 119 -10.87 -6.31 -21.57
N VAL A 120 -10.51 -6.00 -22.81
CA VAL A 120 -9.15 -5.58 -23.20
C VAL A 120 -8.72 -4.34 -22.41
N ALA A 121 -9.60 -3.34 -22.30
CA ALA A 121 -9.34 -2.13 -21.51
C ALA A 121 -9.10 -2.46 -20.02
N SER A 122 -9.92 -3.32 -19.43
CA SER A 122 -9.78 -3.72 -18.02
C SER A 122 -8.52 -4.55 -17.77
N TYR A 123 -8.14 -5.41 -18.72
CA TYR A 123 -6.90 -6.18 -18.67
C TYR A 123 -5.69 -5.25 -18.72
N ASN A 124 -5.67 -4.31 -19.67
CA ASN A 124 -4.57 -3.36 -19.81
C ASN A 124 -4.45 -2.43 -18.60
N ALA A 125 -5.58 -2.01 -18.01
CA ALA A 125 -5.58 -1.25 -16.77
C ALA A 125 -4.98 -2.06 -15.60
N ALA A 126 -5.35 -3.34 -15.45
CA ALA A 126 -4.78 -4.22 -14.44
C ALA A 126 -3.28 -4.47 -14.66
N GLN A 127 -2.89 -4.76 -15.89
CA GLN A 127 -1.48 -4.97 -16.26
C GLN A 127 -0.65 -3.72 -16.00
N LYS A 128 -1.18 -2.53 -16.30
CA LYS A 128 -0.51 -1.26 -16.00
C LYS A 128 -0.32 -1.05 -14.50
N VAL A 129 -1.36 -1.22 -13.70
CA VAL A 129 -1.26 -1.10 -12.23
C VAL A 129 -0.20 -2.04 -11.66
N VAL A 130 -0.19 -3.28 -12.13
CA VAL A 130 0.74 -4.30 -11.69
C VAL A 130 2.17 -4.00 -12.15
N SER A 131 2.36 -3.51 -13.37
CA SER A 131 3.67 -3.08 -13.88
C SER A 131 4.20 -1.87 -13.12
N ASP A 132 3.38 -0.83 -12.93
CA ASP A 132 3.78 0.41 -12.24
C ASP A 132 4.19 0.17 -10.79
N LEU A 133 3.47 -0.72 -10.08
CA LEU A 133 3.75 -1.02 -8.67
C LEU A 133 4.97 -1.93 -8.48
N GLY A 134 5.35 -2.69 -9.51
CA GLY A 134 6.49 -3.60 -9.50
C GLY A 134 7.72 -3.06 -10.24
N ALA A 135 7.66 -1.84 -10.78
CA ALA A 135 8.73 -1.25 -11.57
C ALA A 135 9.92 -0.80 -10.72
N TYR A 136 11.11 -0.82 -11.31
CA TYR A 136 12.29 -0.15 -10.79
C TYR A 136 12.53 1.13 -11.58
N ASP A 137 12.55 2.25 -10.89
CA ASP A 137 12.94 3.54 -11.45
C ASP A 137 14.48 3.64 -11.44
N LYS A 138 15.08 3.62 -12.63
CA LYS A 138 16.53 3.70 -12.81
C LYS A 138 17.09 5.08 -12.50
N ASP A 139 16.29 6.13 -12.74
CA ASP A 139 16.70 7.51 -12.55
C ASP A 139 16.65 7.87 -11.06
N ALA A 140 15.57 7.46 -10.37
CA ALA A 140 15.44 7.58 -8.92
C ALA A 140 16.24 6.52 -8.14
N LYS A 141 16.79 5.51 -8.82
CA LYS A 141 17.46 4.33 -8.24
C LYS A 141 16.62 3.64 -7.17
N ALA A 142 15.31 3.63 -7.34
CA ALA A 142 14.34 3.20 -6.34
C ALA A 142 13.30 2.26 -6.94
N GLY A 143 12.93 1.22 -6.18
CA GLY A 143 11.79 0.38 -6.51
C GLY A 143 10.48 1.09 -6.21
N ALA A 144 9.45 0.82 -7.01
CA ALA A 144 8.07 1.15 -6.66
C ALA A 144 7.63 0.41 -5.39
N ALA A 145 6.44 0.76 -4.88
CA ALA A 145 5.97 0.31 -3.57
C ALA A 145 5.99 -1.22 -3.39
N LEU A 146 5.75 -1.98 -4.46
CA LEU A 146 5.73 -3.45 -4.47
C LEU A 146 6.87 -4.04 -5.31
N PHE A 147 7.96 -3.30 -5.51
CA PHE A 147 9.13 -3.81 -6.21
C PHE A 147 9.70 -5.05 -5.51
N GLY A 148 9.91 -6.13 -6.28
CA GLY A 148 10.35 -7.42 -5.76
C GLY A 148 9.29 -8.20 -4.98
N ASP A 149 8.03 -7.75 -4.98
CA ASP A 149 6.97 -8.44 -4.29
C ASP A 149 6.57 -9.75 -5.00
N LYS A 150 6.51 -10.83 -4.22
CA LYS A 150 6.19 -12.16 -4.72
C LYS A 150 4.72 -12.31 -5.11
N ALA A 151 3.80 -11.72 -4.35
CA ALA A 151 2.38 -11.81 -4.67
C ALA A 151 2.07 -11.07 -5.98
N LEU A 152 2.72 -9.92 -6.21
CA LEU A 152 2.60 -9.19 -7.47
C LEU A 152 3.14 -10.00 -8.67
N SER A 153 4.30 -10.63 -8.51
CA SER A 153 4.90 -11.49 -9.54
C SER A 153 4.02 -12.71 -9.86
N ASP A 154 3.39 -13.30 -8.84
CA ASP A 154 2.46 -14.42 -8.99
C ASP A 154 1.20 -13.99 -9.77
N VAL A 155 0.65 -12.79 -9.48
CA VAL A 155 -0.48 -12.21 -10.24
C VAL A 155 -0.14 -12.09 -11.72
N GLN A 156 1.02 -11.52 -12.07
CA GLN A 156 1.47 -11.39 -13.47
C GLN A 156 1.56 -12.75 -14.18
N SER A 157 2.19 -13.73 -13.53
CA SER A 157 2.37 -15.09 -14.08
C SER A 157 1.03 -15.76 -14.34
N GLN A 158 0.10 -15.68 -13.38
CA GLN A 158 -1.19 -16.31 -13.52
C GLN A 158 -2.09 -15.62 -14.55
N LEU A 159 -2.04 -14.28 -14.65
CA LEU A 159 -2.78 -13.52 -15.68
C LEU A 159 -2.38 -13.93 -17.09
N ARG A 160 -1.08 -14.17 -17.35
CA ARG A 160 -0.63 -14.68 -18.66
C ARG A 160 -1.12 -16.11 -18.90
N LYS A 161 -1.00 -16.99 -17.90
CA LYS A 161 -1.46 -18.39 -17.99
C LYS A 161 -2.97 -18.53 -18.23
N ALA A 162 -3.77 -17.53 -17.89
CA ALA A 162 -5.21 -17.53 -18.18
C ALA A 162 -5.50 -17.61 -19.69
N PHE A 163 -4.54 -17.18 -20.52
CA PHE A 163 -4.67 -17.17 -21.98
C PHE A 163 -4.10 -18.40 -22.68
N ASP A 164 -3.45 -19.31 -21.95
CA ASP A 164 -2.86 -20.52 -22.53
C ASP A 164 -3.94 -21.57 -22.82
N ASN A 165 -3.91 -22.22 -23.98
CA ASN A 165 -4.80 -23.35 -24.33
C ASN A 165 -6.30 -23.05 -24.14
N ILE A 166 -6.79 -21.89 -24.59
CA ILE A 166 -8.22 -21.59 -24.60
C ILE A 166 -8.90 -22.48 -25.67
N PRO A 167 -10.05 -23.12 -25.38
CA PRO A 167 -10.80 -23.88 -26.38
C PRO A 167 -11.32 -22.96 -27.51
N GLY A 168 -11.71 -23.51 -28.66
CA GLY A 168 -12.39 -22.74 -29.72
C GLY A 168 -11.50 -21.92 -30.67
N GLY A 169 -10.17 -21.86 -30.45
CA GLY A 169 -9.23 -21.25 -31.40
C GLY A 169 -8.03 -20.57 -30.73
N SER A 170 -7.17 -19.93 -31.52
CA SER A 170 -6.07 -19.12 -31.00
C SER A 170 -6.51 -17.68 -30.67
N LEU A 171 -5.72 -16.98 -29.86
CA LEU A 171 -5.89 -15.54 -29.63
C LEU A 171 -5.92 -14.74 -30.94
N ALA A 172 -5.02 -15.07 -31.86
CA ALA A 172 -4.90 -14.37 -33.14
C ALA A 172 -6.15 -14.53 -34.01
N ASP A 173 -6.79 -15.70 -33.97
CA ASP A 173 -8.05 -15.96 -34.69
C ASP A 173 -9.18 -15.08 -34.14
N MET A 174 -9.13 -14.74 -32.86
CA MET A 174 -10.09 -13.85 -32.20
C MET A 174 -9.71 -12.36 -32.31
N GLY A 175 -8.69 -12.03 -33.11
CA GLY A 175 -8.18 -10.66 -33.24
C GLY A 175 -7.47 -10.15 -31.98
N LEU A 176 -7.05 -11.03 -31.08
CA LEU A 176 -6.34 -10.66 -29.85
C LEU A 176 -4.85 -10.97 -29.98
N SER A 177 -4.01 -10.07 -29.47
CA SER A 177 -2.55 -10.28 -29.44
C SER A 177 -1.91 -9.55 -28.25
N PHE A 178 -0.73 -10.00 -27.83
CA PHE A 178 0.06 -9.30 -26.81
C PHE A 178 1.15 -8.47 -27.49
N ASP A 179 1.36 -7.26 -27.00
CA ASP A 179 2.54 -6.47 -27.35
C ASP A 179 3.78 -6.90 -26.53
N LYS A 180 4.91 -6.24 -26.81
CA LYS A 180 6.19 -6.50 -26.14
C LYS A 180 6.17 -6.25 -24.63
N ASP A 181 5.24 -5.42 -24.15
CA ASP A 181 5.11 -5.04 -22.74
C ASP A 181 4.04 -5.93 -22.03
N GLY A 182 3.38 -6.80 -22.79
CA GLY A 182 2.34 -7.71 -22.32
C GLY A 182 0.95 -7.08 -22.24
N ALA A 183 0.73 -5.91 -22.85
CA ALA A 183 -0.62 -5.37 -23.00
C ALA A 183 -1.35 -6.07 -24.14
N LEU A 184 -2.66 -6.25 -23.96
CA LEU A 184 -3.54 -6.91 -24.90
C LEU A 184 -4.04 -5.92 -25.95
N GLN A 185 -3.91 -6.29 -27.21
CA GLN A 185 -4.33 -5.52 -28.39
C GLN A 185 -5.51 -6.21 -29.07
N LEU A 186 -6.43 -5.42 -29.61
CA LEU A 186 -7.61 -5.89 -30.33
C LEU A 186 -7.61 -5.39 -31.77
N ASP A 187 -7.62 -6.34 -32.70
CA ASP A 187 -7.93 -6.14 -34.12
C ASP A 187 -9.43 -6.39 -34.34
N GLU A 188 -10.20 -5.30 -34.38
CA GLU A 188 -11.65 -5.36 -34.52
C GLU A 188 -12.11 -5.98 -35.84
N ALA A 189 -11.35 -5.79 -36.92
CA ALA A 189 -11.69 -6.31 -38.23
C ALA A 189 -11.54 -7.84 -38.25
N ARG A 190 -10.47 -8.36 -37.63
CA ARG A 190 -10.31 -9.81 -37.44
C ARG A 190 -11.39 -10.40 -36.54
N LEU A 191 -11.71 -9.73 -35.42
CA LEU A 191 -12.79 -10.18 -34.54
C LEU A 191 -14.14 -10.20 -35.28
N ASP A 192 -14.47 -9.17 -36.06
CA ASP A 192 -15.67 -9.14 -36.88
C ASP A 192 -15.70 -10.30 -37.89
N GLY A 193 -14.58 -10.58 -38.56
CA GLY A 193 -14.44 -11.72 -39.46
C GLY A 193 -14.66 -13.07 -38.76
N ALA A 194 -14.14 -13.23 -37.54
CA ALA A 194 -14.31 -14.44 -36.73
C ALA A 194 -15.78 -14.64 -36.32
N ILE A 195 -16.47 -13.57 -35.90
CA ILE A 195 -17.89 -13.61 -35.52
C ILE A 195 -18.76 -14.03 -36.71
N GLN A 196 -18.45 -13.54 -37.91
CA GLN A 196 -19.21 -13.86 -39.12
C GLN A 196 -18.96 -15.28 -39.63
N SER A 197 -17.69 -15.71 -39.63
CA SER A 197 -17.27 -16.99 -40.22
C SER A 197 -17.46 -18.19 -39.28
N ASN A 198 -17.23 -18.02 -37.98
CA ASN A 198 -17.31 -19.09 -37.00
C ASN A 198 -17.84 -18.60 -35.63
N PRO A 199 -19.12 -18.21 -35.54
CA PRO A 199 -19.71 -17.69 -34.29
C PRO A 199 -19.68 -18.72 -33.15
N LYS A 200 -19.72 -20.02 -33.46
CA LYS A 200 -19.61 -21.10 -32.46
C LYS A 200 -18.22 -21.16 -31.83
N GLY A 201 -17.16 -21.09 -32.65
CA GLY A 201 -15.79 -21.03 -32.17
C GLY A 201 -15.54 -19.80 -31.29
N VAL A 202 -16.07 -18.64 -31.69
CA VAL A 202 -16.01 -17.41 -30.88
C VAL A 202 -16.70 -17.59 -29.52
N LYS A 203 -17.90 -18.17 -29.49
CA LYS A 203 -18.60 -18.51 -28.24
C LYS A 203 -17.79 -19.48 -27.38
N GLN A 204 -17.24 -20.53 -27.98
CA GLN A 204 -16.42 -21.52 -27.28
C GLN A 204 -15.13 -20.92 -26.72
N PHE A 205 -14.50 -19.98 -27.42
CA PHE A 205 -13.32 -19.28 -26.95
C PHE A 205 -13.60 -18.39 -25.74
N PHE A 206 -14.63 -17.55 -25.83
CA PHE A 206 -14.92 -16.60 -24.76
C PHE A 206 -15.62 -17.24 -23.57
N VAL A 207 -16.55 -18.18 -23.79
CA VAL A 207 -17.42 -18.74 -22.74
C VAL A 207 -17.10 -20.20 -22.43
N GLY A 208 -16.77 -20.99 -23.46
CA GLY A 208 -16.63 -22.44 -23.34
C GLY A 208 -17.98 -23.16 -23.36
N ASP A 209 -17.96 -24.48 -23.55
CA ASP A 209 -19.18 -25.29 -23.64
C ASP A 209 -19.87 -25.49 -22.27
N ASP A 210 -19.08 -25.44 -21.20
CA ASP A 210 -19.48 -25.56 -19.80
C ASP A 210 -19.70 -24.19 -19.12
N GLY A 211 -19.47 -23.09 -19.85
CA GLY A 211 -19.52 -21.73 -19.31
C GLY A 211 -18.34 -21.33 -18.41
N THR A 212 -17.36 -22.22 -18.22
CA THR A 212 -16.22 -21.97 -17.31
C THR A 212 -14.84 -22.16 -17.95
N SER A 213 -14.74 -23.00 -18.97
CA SER A 213 -13.52 -23.31 -19.71
C SER A 213 -13.08 -22.22 -20.69
N GLY A 214 -13.98 -21.33 -21.10
CA GLY A 214 -13.65 -20.17 -21.92
C GLY A 214 -12.91 -19.08 -21.14
N LEU A 215 -12.42 -18.08 -21.87
CA LEU A 215 -11.66 -16.97 -21.32
C LEU A 215 -12.38 -16.24 -20.16
N SER A 216 -13.70 -16.04 -20.25
CA SER A 216 -14.51 -15.39 -19.22
C SER A 216 -14.47 -16.15 -17.90
N GLY A 217 -14.70 -17.45 -17.96
CA GLY A 217 -14.75 -18.33 -16.80
C GLY A 217 -13.38 -18.48 -16.15
N ARG A 218 -12.35 -18.73 -16.97
CA ARG A 218 -10.95 -18.84 -16.52
C ARG A 218 -10.46 -17.55 -15.86
N MET A 219 -10.74 -16.40 -16.46
CA MET A 219 -10.34 -15.12 -15.87
C MET A 219 -11.13 -14.79 -14.59
N SER A 220 -12.42 -15.12 -14.55
CA SER A 220 -13.25 -14.96 -13.34
C SER A 220 -12.78 -15.86 -12.19
N ALA A 221 -12.46 -17.12 -12.49
CA ALA A 221 -11.89 -18.06 -11.52
C ALA A 221 -10.53 -17.56 -11.02
N LEU A 222 -9.64 -17.17 -11.93
CA LEU A 222 -8.33 -16.65 -11.59
C LEU A 222 -8.41 -15.43 -10.68
N THR A 223 -9.18 -14.41 -11.07
CA THR A 223 -9.35 -13.20 -10.26
C THR A 223 -9.94 -13.53 -8.89
N THR A 224 -10.87 -14.47 -8.81
CA THR A 224 -11.40 -14.97 -7.52
C THR A 224 -10.32 -15.65 -6.67
N THR A 225 -9.45 -16.47 -7.26
CA THR A 225 -8.33 -17.09 -6.55
C THR A 225 -7.31 -16.06 -6.08
N LEU A 226 -7.06 -15.01 -6.87
CA LEU A 226 -6.10 -13.96 -6.56
C LEU A 226 -6.62 -12.91 -5.57
N THR A 227 -7.93 -12.67 -5.50
CA THR A 227 -8.53 -11.68 -4.59
C THR A 227 -9.37 -12.31 -3.48
N GLY A 228 -9.45 -13.64 -3.45
CA GLY A 228 -10.25 -14.38 -2.48
C GLY A 228 -9.68 -14.29 -1.07
N LYS A 229 -10.52 -14.61 -0.07
CA LYS A 229 -10.10 -14.71 1.32
C LYS A 229 -8.98 -15.76 1.43
N ASN A 230 -7.85 -15.38 2.02
CA ASN A 230 -6.61 -16.18 2.12
C ASN A 230 -5.81 -16.34 0.82
N SER A 231 -6.11 -15.58 -0.24
CA SER A 231 -5.21 -15.51 -1.41
C SER A 231 -3.82 -14.96 -1.01
N PRO A 232 -2.75 -15.28 -1.76
CA PRO A 232 -1.43 -14.68 -1.50
C PRO A 232 -1.45 -13.16 -1.46
N LEU A 233 -2.27 -12.53 -2.30
CA LEU A 233 -2.41 -11.07 -2.39
C LEU A 233 -3.12 -10.50 -1.16
N THR A 234 -4.24 -11.09 -0.73
CA THR A 234 -4.93 -10.62 0.49
C THR A 234 -4.09 -10.87 1.73
N GLN A 235 -3.41 -12.01 1.83
CA GLN A 235 -2.50 -12.28 2.95
C GLN A 235 -1.33 -11.30 3.00
N ALA A 236 -0.77 -10.92 1.84
CA ALA A 236 0.27 -9.89 1.77
C ALA A 236 -0.26 -8.51 2.20
N SER A 237 -1.49 -8.17 1.80
CA SER A 237 -2.18 -6.96 2.22
C SER A 237 -2.45 -6.94 3.73
N ASP A 238 -2.95 -8.03 4.29
CA ASP A 238 -3.26 -8.15 5.72
C ASP A 238 -1.98 -8.02 6.55
N LYS A 239 -0.90 -8.73 6.17
CA LYS A 239 0.41 -8.59 6.82
C LYS A 239 0.96 -7.17 6.76
N ALA A 240 0.78 -6.47 5.63
CA ALA A 240 1.20 -5.07 5.52
C ALA A 240 0.40 -4.16 6.46
N SER A 241 -0.91 -4.41 6.59
CA SER A 241 -1.78 -3.70 7.54
C SER A 241 -1.39 -3.97 9.00
N ASP A 242 -1.11 -5.23 9.35
CA ASP A 242 -0.69 -5.61 10.70
C ASP A 242 0.65 -4.96 11.08
N MET A 243 1.61 -4.95 10.14
CA MET A 243 2.88 -4.26 10.34
C MET A 243 2.72 -2.76 10.49
N LEU A 244 1.82 -2.14 9.71
CA LEU A 244 1.51 -0.73 9.86
C LEU A 244 0.94 -0.41 11.25
N ALA A 245 0.02 -1.24 11.75
CA ALA A 245 -0.53 -1.09 13.08
C ALA A 245 0.53 -1.30 14.19
N LEU A 246 1.45 -2.24 14.01
CA LEU A 246 2.57 -2.44 14.93
C LEU A 246 3.54 -1.24 14.94
N LEU A 247 3.86 -0.69 13.77
CA LEU A 247 4.73 0.48 13.65
C LEU A 247 4.12 1.71 14.30
N GLY A 248 2.80 1.93 14.13
CA GLY A 248 2.08 3.00 14.83
C GLY A 248 2.18 2.87 16.35
N ARG A 249 1.94 1.67 16.90
CA ARG A 249 2.11 1.43 18.35
C ARG A 249 3.55 1.68 18.83
N ASN A 250 4.55 1.23 18.07
CA ASN A 250 5.95 1.46 18.42
C ASN A 250 6.33 2.95 18.39
N GLN A 251 5.74 3.74 17.49
CA GLN A 251 5.94 5.19 17.46
C GLN A 251 5.32 5.86 18.69
N ASP A 252 4.09 5.50 19.05
CA ASP A 252 3.41 6.03 20.23
C ASP A 252 4.19 5.70 21.51
N GLU A 253 4.62 4.44 21.66
CA GLU A 253 5.40 3.99 22.82
C GLU A 253 6.77 4.68 22.91
N GLU A 254 7.48 4.86 21.80
CA GLU A 254 8.76 5.58 21.81
C GLU A 254 8.56 7.07 22.11
N ALA A 255 7.49 7.69 21.61
CA ALA A 255 7.14 9.08 21.93
C ALA A 255 6.82 9.28 23.42
N ASP A 256 6.08 8.35 24.02
CA ASP A 256 5.79 8.36 25.46
C ASP A 256 7.06 8.15 26.30
N ARG A 257 7.94 7.21 25.89
CA ARG A 257 9.23 6.97 26.55
C ARG A 257 10.13 8.20 26.52
N VAL A 258 10.23 8.90 25.38
CA VAL A 258 10.97 10.16 25.25
C VAL A 258 10.45 11.18 26.26
N THR A 259 9.13 11.34 26.32
CA THR A 259 8.46 12.31 27.19
C THR A 259 8.76 12.01 28.68
N ALA A 260 8.61 10.75 29.08
CA ALA A 260 8.91 10.29 30.43
C ALA A 260 10.40 10.46 30.80
N LEU A 261 11.31 10.14 29.87
CA LEU A 261 12.75 10.29 30.07
C LEU A 261 13.11 11.76 30.30
N MET A 262 12.62 12.67 29.46
CA MET A 262 12.85 14.11 29.62
C MET A 262 12.30 14.63 30.96
N ALA A 263 11.12 14.17 31.40
CA ALA A 263 10.57 14.52 32.70
C ALA A 263 11.46 14.03 33.85
N SER A 264 11.98 12.80 33.77
CA SER A 264 12.86 12.22 34.79
C SER A 264 14.18 12.99 34.92
N TYR A 265 14.80 13.40 33.80
CA TYR A 265 16.03 14.20 33.80
C TYR A 265 15.81 15.60 34.39
N ARG A 266 14.68 16.25 34.09
CA ARG A 266 14.31 17.54 34.71
C ARG A 266 14.18 17.42 36.22
N ALA A 267 13.52 16.37 36.71
CA ALA A 267 13.35 16.15 38.14
C ALA A 267 14.69 15.86 38.85
N GLN A 268 15.59 15.07 38.24
CA GLN A 268 16.93 14.82 38.78
C GLN A 268 17.75 16.12 38.87
N PHE A 269 17.65 16.98 37.86
CA PHE A 269 18.38 18.24 37.84
C PHE A 269 17.87 19.22 38.91
N GLN A 270 16.56 19.33 39.11
CA GLN A 270 15.97 20.14 40.18
C GLN A 270 16.41 19.67 41.58
N ARG A 271 16.53 18.36 41.80
CA ARG A 271 17.03 17.81 43.08
C ARG A 271 18.50 18.12 43.29
N LEU A 272 19.32 18.00 42.24
CA LEU A 272 20.73 18.34 42.32
C LEU A 272 20.94 19.84 42.58
N SER A 273 20.12 20.72 41.98
CA SER A 273 20.21 22.16 42.24
C SER A 273 19.83 22.52 43.67
N LEU A 274 18.83 21.84 44.25
CA LEU A 274 18.47 22.02 45.65
C LEU A 274 19.58 21.53 46.58
N LEU A 275 20.14 20.34 46.33
CA LEU A 275 21.27 19.81 47.11
C LEU A 275 22.49 20.74 47.04
N TYR A 276 22.77 21.33 45.87
CA TYR A 276 23.86 22.28 45.72
C TYR A 276 23.62 23.58 46.52
N ASN A 277 22.40 24.12 46.49
CA ASN A 277 22.04 25.26 47.32
C ASN A 277 22.13 24.93 48.82
N ASP A 278 21.66 23.74 49.22
CA ASP A 278 21.75 23.27 50.61
C ASP A 278 23.20 23.05 51.04
N MET A 279 24.07 22.55 50.16
CA MET A 279 25.51 22.43 50.40
C MET A 279 26.21 23.79 50.47
N GLY A 280 25.78 24.76 49.67
CA GLY A 280 26.24 26.15 49.74
C GLY A 280 25.93 26.75 51.11
N VAL A 281 24.69 26.60 51.58
CA VAL A 281 24.25 27.04 52.91
C VAL A 281 24.98 26.30 54.03
N ALA A 282 25.17 24.98 53.91
CA ALA A 282 25.92 24.19 54.89
C ALA A 282 27.40 24.59 54.97
N SER A 283 28.02 24.92 53.83
CA SER A 283 29.43 25.38 53.79
C SER A 283 29.59 26.79 54.37
N ALA A 284 28.64 27.69 54.13
CA ALA A 284 28.62 29.01 54.73
C ALA A 284 28.42 28.92 56.26
N PHE A 285 27.52 28.03 56.70
CA PHE A 285 27.29 27.77 58.12
C PHE A 285 28.51 27.14 58.82
N MET A 286 29.18 26.17 58.18
CA MET A 286 30.43 25.61 58.70
C MET A 286 31.55 26.66 58.73
N SER A 287 31.63 27.53 57.72
CA SER A 287 32.58 28.64 57.69
C SER A 287 32.34 29.63 58.84
N ASP A 288 31.08 29.97 59.12
CA ASP A 288 30.69 30.82 60.24
C ASP A 288 31.00 30.18 61.60
N GLN A 289 30.71 28.89 61.78
CA GLN A 289 31.10 28.18 63.00
C GLN A 289 32.62 28.12 63.17
N LEU A 290 33.37 27.94 62.07
CA LEU A 290 34.83 27.92 62.12
C LEU A 290 35.44 29.31 62.39
N ALA A 291 34.77 30.38 61.96
CA ALA A 291 35.15 31.76 62.26
C ALA A 291 34.88 32.11 63.75
N VAL A 292 33.75 31.65 64.30
CA VAL A 292 33.40 31.81 65.72
C VAL A 292 34.32 31.00 66.65
N LEU A 293 34.89 29.88 66.18
CA LEU A 293 35.86 29.07 66.95
C LEU A 293 37.31 29.60 66.89
N LYS A 294 37.60 30.59 66.03
CA LYS A 294 38.94 31.19 65.86
C LYS A 294 39.08 32.60 66.46
N GLY A 295 38.01 33.15 67.05
CA GLY A 295 38.03 34.36 67.86
C GLY A 295 37.96 34.02 69.35
#